data_AF-Q6C7K4-F1
#
_entry.id   AF-Q6C7K4-F1
#
_cell.length_a   1.000
_cell.length_b   1.000
_cell.length_c   1.000
_cell.angle_alpha   90.00
_cell.angle_beta   90.00
_cell.angle_gamma   90.00
#
_symmetry.space_group_name_H-M   'P 1'
#
loop_
_entity.id
_entity.type
_entity.pdbx_description
1 polymer ?
#
loop_
_entity_poly.entity_id
_entity_poly.type
_entity_poly.pdbx_seq_one_letter_code
_entity_poly.pdbx_strand_id
1 'polypeptide(L)'
;MALLNAAPQADESPEEAQLVHKPAQRSTLADNTPTGHAQKEAFDASTFRQQHQDFKSTGVALDPSIATQGQLVHNQNVGGDNTQNNRPLKRHKKGEVGVLEGKKAYKGPWAAYDDEESTSEEEEEDDSVNDVEDNTNVVIADAETEPETVKESSILHVKGKDYLGRSFMHIPQDLGIKLTRDPGESEWHVPTRKAHTYTGHTGGVNALRLFPKAGHLLLSCGNDSKIKLWDVYHKRELIRTYSGHSRAVKDISFNNDGTRFLSASYDKSVKLWDTESGECLAQFSTGKIPNAVKFNPNNNNEFLAAMADRKIIHWDITTKETIQTYDHHLGPVNTITFVDENRRFMTTSDDKTVRVWDLQINVPIKYIADPAQHSMPSVQIHPSGNHVAAQSMDNQIVVFAAKDRFRQNRKKTFTGASSAGYAIEVNFSADGKYLMSGDTGGNAYFWDWKTCKLKSSFKAHDSALRCIAAHPQESSKLVTAGRGSEIKLWE
;
A
#
# COMPACT_ATOMS: atom_id res chain seq x y z
N MET A 1 42.60 45.69 53.06
CA MET A 1 42.55 44.21 52.99
C MET A 1 43.49 43.78 51.90
N ALA A 2 44.66 43.26 52.29
CA ALA A 2 45.66 42.74 51.37
C ALA A 2 45.20 41.36 50.86
N LEU A 3 45.03 41.22 49.55
CA LEU A 3 44.98 39.91 48.90
C LEU A 3 46.42 39.60 48.46
N LEU A 4 47.08 38.74 49.25
CA LEU A 4 48.39 38.19 48.94
C LEU A 4 48.28 37.28 47.71
N ASN A 5 49.03 37.62 46.67
CA ASN A 5 49.37 36.73 45.57
C ASN A 5 50.15 35.53 46.12
N ALA A 6 49.61 34.32 45.98
CA ALA A 6 50.38 33.10 46.13
C ALA A 6 51.27 32.92 44.89
N ALA A 7 52.57 32.77 45.10
CA ALA A 7 53.53 32.37 44.07
C ALA A 7 53.26 30.91 43.66
N PRO A 8 53.38 30.53 42.38
CA PRO A 8 53.27 29.14 41.97
C PRO A 8 54.61 28.44 42.25
N GLN A 9 54.68 27.65 43.33
CA GLN A 9 55.75 26.67 43.52
C GLN A 9 55.21 25.27 43.18
N ALA A 10 55.86 24.67 42.19
CA ALA A 10 56.03 23.23 41.95
C ALA A 10 54.76 22.36 41.82
N ASP A 11 54.29 22.19 40.58
CA ASP A 11 53.35 21.13 40.18
C ASP A 11 53.98 20.15 39.16
N GLU A 12 55.30 20.03 39.14
CA GLU A 12 56.01 19.00 38.36
C GLU A 12 56.69 18.02 39.32
N SER A 13 55.88 17.15 39.94
CA SER A 13 56.37 15.87 40.42
C SER A 13 56.13 14.83 39.31
N PRO A 14 57.15 14.11 38.83
CA PRO A 14 56.92 13.03 37.87
C PRO A 14 56.12 11.93 38.57
N GLU A 15 54.90 11.66 38.10
CA GLU A 15 54.14 10.50 38.55
C GLU A 15 54.93 9.22 38.20
N GLU A 16 55.43 8.52 39.21
CA GLU A 16 55.92 7.15 39.07
C GLU A 16 54.74 6.21 38.82
N ALA A 17 54.18 6.24 37.61
CA ALA A 17 53.19 5.28 37.15
C ALA A 17 53.85 4.22 36.26
N GLN A 18 53.77 2.96 36.68
CA GLN A 18 54.21 1.80 35.89
C GLN A 18 53.46 1.78 34.54
N LEU A 19 54.20 1.87 33.44
CA LEU A 19 53.67 1.83 32.07
C LEU A 19 52.96 0.50 31.81
N VAL A 20 51.62 0.52 31.84
CA VAL A 20 50.80 -0.63 31.46
C VAL A 20 50.84 -0.79 29.94
N HIS A 21 51.60 -1.76 29.46
CA HIS A 21 51.63 -2.14 28.05
C HIS A 21 50.26 -2.67 27.60
N LYS A 22 49.48 -1.84 26.91
CA LYS A 22 48.40 -2.28 26.02
C LYS A 22 48.68 -1.82 24.60
N PRO A 23 48.67 -2.70 23.59
CA PRO A 23 48.96 -2.34 22.22
C PRO A 23 47.70 -1.80 21.55
N ALA A 24 47.56 -0.49 21.55
CA ALA A 24 46.85 0.28 20.54
C ALA A 24 47.51 1.67 20.57
N GLN A 25 47.96 2.19 19.43
CA GLN A 25 48.83 3.39 19.28
C GLN A 25 48.21 4.72 19.77
N ARG A 26 47.25 4.70 20.69
CA ARG A 26 46.42 5.85 21.06
C ARG A 26 46.23 6.02 22.57
N SER A 27 47.24 5.73 23.38
CA SER A 27 47.17 5.96 24.82
C SER A 27 48.53 6.07 25.52
N THR A 28 49.09 7.27 25.54
CA THR A 28 49.99 7.75 26.63
C THR A 28 50.02 9.29 26.76
N LEU A 29 49.30 10.04 25.92
CA LEU A 29 49.25 11.51 25.98
C LEU A 29 47.86 11.95 26.45
N ALA A 30 47.80 13.00 27.28
CA ALA A 30 46.56 13.52 27.87
C ALA A 30 45.71 14.24 26.81
N ASP A 31 44.99 13.48 25.99
CA ASP A 31 44.17 14.01 24.90
C ASP A 31 42.83 14.56 25.41
N ASN A 32 42.58 15.85 25.16
CA ASN A 32 41.30 16.52 25.50
C ASN A 32 40.20 16.26 24.45
N THR A 33 40.55 15.78 23.25
CA THR A 33 39.59 15.39 22.21
C THR A 33 39.92 14.00 21.66
N PRO A 34 38.96 13.28 21.05
CA PRO A 34 39.21 11.93 20.56
C PRO A 34 40.40 11.86 19.61
N THR A 35 40.65 12.88 18.79
CA THR A 35 41.72 12.95 17.78
C THR A 35 43.06 13.49 18.30
N GLY A 36 43.12 14.02 19.53
CA GLY A 36 44.35 14.57 20.12
C GLY A 36 44.09 15.67 21.14
N HIS A 37 45.14 16.34 21.61
CA HIS A 37 45.03 17.50 22.49
C HIS A 37 44.74 18.80 21.72
N ALA A 38 43.61 19.46 22.02
CA ALA A 38 43.25 20.75 21.44
C ALA A 38 43.14 21.80 22.55
N GLN A 39 43.92 22.88 22.40
CA GLN A 39 43.94 24.03 23.32
C GLN A 39 43.77 25.33 22.55
N LYS A 40 43.24 26.37 23.22
CA LYS A 40 43.05 27.68 22.61
C LYS A 40 44.32 28.51 22.74
N GLU A 41 45.00 28.75 21.63
CA GLU A 41 46.17 29.64 21.55
C GLU A 41 45.84 30.94 20.81
N ALA A 42 46.62 31.98 21.09
CA ALA A 42 46.49 33.29 20.47
C ALA A 42 47.76 33.61 19.67
N PHE A 43 47.70 33.39 18.35
CA PHE A 43 48.74 33.81 17.42
C PHE A 43 48.40 35.17 16.79
N ASP A 44 49.43 35.91 16.37
CA ASP A 44 49.21 37.08 15.53
C ASP A 44 48.72 36.66 14.13
N ALA A 45 47.66 37.29 13.65
CA ALA A 45 46.98 36.87 12.42
C ALA A 45 47.86 37.06 11.17
N SER A 46 48.81 38.01 11.20
CA SER A 46 49.71 38.25 10.08
C SER A 46 50.77 37.16 9.96
N THR A 47 51.40 36.80 11.09
CA THR A 47 52.43 35.75 11.15
C THR A 47 51.84 34.37 10.81
N PHE A 48 50.67 34.03 11.35
CA PHE A 48 50.02 32.75 11.03
C PHE A 48 49.68 32.62 9.54
N ARG A 49 49.13 33.68 8.93
CA ARG A 49 48.80 33.66 7.49
C ARG A 49 50.04 33.60 6.61
N GLN A 50 51.11 34.30 7.01
CA GLN A 50 52.37 34.26 6.28
C GLN A 50 52.94 32.84 6.26
N GLN A 51 53.09 32.21 7.43
CA GLN A 51 53.61 30.83 7.52
C GLN A 51 52.72 29.82 6.78
N HIS A 52 51.40 29.99 6.82
CA HIS A 52 50.46 29.12 6.08
C HIS A 52 50.58 29.28 4.55
N GLN A 53 50.77 30.50 4.07
CA GLN A 53 50.98 30.76 2.63
C GLN A 53 52.35 30.27 2.17
N ASP A 54 53.38 30.47 2.99
CA ASP A 54 54.73 29.98 2.73
C ASP A 54 54.73 28.45 2.64
N PHE A 55 54.06 27.75 3.56
CA PHE A 55 53.93 26.29 3.47
C PHE A 55 53.15 25.83 2.24
N LYS A 56 52.05 26.51 1.87
CA LYS A 56 51.28 26.13 0.67
C LYS A 56 52.03 26.36 -0.64
N SER A 57 52.80 27.44 -0.71
CA SER A 57 53.50 27.84 -1.94
C SER A 57 54.85 27.15 -2.10
N THR A 58 55.60 26.99 -1.00
CA THR A 58 56.98 26.46 -1.01
C THR A 58 57.13 25.12 -0.32
N GLY A 59 56.15 24.68 0.48
CA GLY A 59 56.23 23.45 1.26
C GLY A 59 57.06 23.55 2.54
N VAL A 60 57.47 24.76 2.96
CA VAL A 60 58.31 24.99 4.15
C VAL A 60 57.67 26.06 5.05
N ALA A 61 57.63 25.82 6.36
CA ALA A 61 57.21 26.79 7.38
C ALA A 61 57.87 26.49 8.73
N LEU A 62 57.86 27.46 9.65
CA LEU A 62 58.31 27.25 11.03
C LEU A 62 57.32 26.40 11.82
N ASP A 63 57.82 25.46 12.63
CA ASP A 63 57.00 24.63 13.52
C ASP A 63 56.33 25.52 14.59
N PRO A 64 54.98 25.54 14.67
CA PRO A 64 54.27 26.34 15.67
C PRO A 64 54.25 25.71 17.07
N SER A 65 54.81 24.52 17.28
CA SER A 65 54.76 23.83 18.57
C SER A 65 55.62 24.50 19.66
N ILE A 66 55.10 24.59 20.89
CA ILE A 66 55.77 25.26 22.03
C ILE A 66 57.06 24.55 22.43
N ALA A 67 57.14 23.22 22.24
CA ALA A 67 58.28 22.40 22.68
C ALA A 67 59.51 22.50 21.75
N THR A 68 59.31 22.77 20.45
CA THR A 68 60.36 22.85 19.43
C THR A 68 60.34 24.18 18.68
N GLN A 69 60.17 25.28 19.43
CA GLN A 69 60.17 26.64 18.86
C GLN A 69 61.46 26.92 18.08
N GLY A 70 61.30 27.27 16.79
CA GLY A 70 62.39 27.70 15.90
C GLY A 70 62.87 26.66 14.90
N GLN A 71 62.32 25.45 14.89
CA GLN A 71 62.65 24.43 13.89
C GLN A 71 61.78 24.61 12.62
N LEU A 72 62.38 24.48 11.44
CA LEU A 72 61.65 24.53 10.17
C LEU A 72 61.08 23.14 9.85
N VAL A 73 59.79 23.09 9.50
CA VAL A 73 59.10 21.91 8.97
C VAL A 73 59.07 22.03 7.45
N HIS A 74 59.54 21.01 6.76
CA HIS A 74 59.51 20.94 5.30
C HIS A 74 58.80 19.67 4.84
N ASN A 75 58.13 19.75 3.70
CA ASN A 75 57.68 18.56 2.99
C ASN A 75 58.92 17.83 2.45
N GLN A 76 59.17 16.59 2.90
CA GLN A 76 60.39 15.82 2.54
C GLN A 76 60.52 15.58 1.03
N ASN A 77 59.42 15.72 0.27
CA ASN A 77 59.39 15.56 -1.18
C ASN A 77 59.72 16.85 -1.96
N VAL A 78 59.88 17.99 -1.29
CA VAL A 78 60.25 19.27 -1.90
C VAL A 78 61.65 19.61 -1.40
N GLY A 79 62.66 19.19 -2.16
CA GLY A 79 64.06 19.46 -1.86
C GLY A 79 64.31 20.95 -1.71
N GLY A 80 64.88 21.33 -0.57
CA GLY A 80 65.39 22.68 -0.32
C GLY A 80 66.41 23.07 -1.39
N ASP A 81 66.41 24.35 -1.76
CA ASP A 81 67.17 24.97 -2.85
C ASP A 81 66.76 24.57 -4.28
N ASN A 82 65.64 25.13 -4.72
CA ASN A 82 65.39 25.37 -6.15
C ASN A 82 64.78 26.76 -6.39
N THR A 83 65.44 27.80 -5.87
CA THR A 83 65.20 29.21 -6.27
C THR A 83 65.65 29.52 -7.71
N GLN A 84 66.04 28.52 -8.50
CA GLN A 84 66.55 28.69 -9.86
C GLN A 84 65.59 28.31 -11.00
N ASN A 85 64.38 27.80 -10.72
CA ASN A 85 63.42 27.43 -11.76
C ASN A 85 62.09 28.21 -11.72
N ASN A 86 62.14 29.50 -11.37
CA ASN A 86 61.03 30.43 -11.64
C ASN A 86 61.05 30.84 -13.11
N ARG A 87 60.67 29.94 -14.02
CA ARG A 87 60.28 30.34 -15.38
C ARG A 87 58.88 30.95 -15.29
N PRO A 88 58.69 32.26 -15.54
CA PRO A 88 57.35 32.84 -15.54
C PRO A 88 56.56 32.19 -16.68
N LEU A 89 55.46 31.51 -16.34
CA LEU A 89 54.52 30.97 -17.30
C LEU A 89 54.02 32.11 -18.21
N LYS A 90 54.11 31.91 -19.53
CA LYS A 90 53.72 32.92 -20.52
C LYS A 90 52.19 32.91 -20.67
N ARG A 91 51.61 34.10 -20.56
CA ARG A 91 50.16 34.33 -20.73
C ARG A 91 49.90 34.89 -22.12
N HIS A 92 48.73 34.55 -22.66
CA HIS A 92 48.24 35.20 -23.88
C HIS A 92 48.15 36.73 -23.72
N LYS A 93 48.32 37.46 -24.82
CA LYS A 93 48.18 38.92 -24.85
C LYS A 93 46.74 39.33 -24.50
N LYS A 94 46.58 40.45 -23.77
CA LYS A 94 45.29 40.93 -23.21
C LYS A 94 44.22 41.32 -24.25
N GLY A 95 44.53 41.39 -25.54
CA GLY A 95 43.62 41.82 -26.61
C GLY A 95 43.32 43.32 -26.62
N GLU A 96 42.53 43.80 -27.58
CA GLU A 96 42.19 45.23 -27.75
C GLU A 96 40.81 45.55 -27.16
N VAL A 97 40.70 46.63 -26.36
CA VAL A 97 39.52 46.97 -25.54
C VAL A 97 38.23 47.20 -26.34
N GLY A 98 38.33 47.54 -27.63
CA GLY A 98 37.18 47.80 -28.51
C GLY A 98 36.63 46.59 -29.26
N VAL A 99 37.29 45.43 -29.17
CA VAL A 99 36.90 44.21 -29.90
C VAL A 99 36.29 43.22 -28.91
N LEU A 100 34.97 43.05 -28.98
CA LEU A 100 34.22 42.14 -28.11
C LEU A 100 34.29 40.68 -28.57
N GLU A 101 34.28 40.42 -29.89
CA GLU A 101 34.27 39.06 -30.45
C GLU A 101 35.32 38.86 -31.55
N GLY A 102 35.87 37.65 -31.64
CA GLY A 102 36.82 37.23 -32.68
C GLY A 102 38.28 37.12 -32.21
N LYS A 103 39.19 36.92 -33.17
CA LYS A 103 40.61 36.52 -32.93
C LYS A 103 41.45 37.52 -32.13
N LYS A 104 41.00 38.77 -31.98
CA LYS A 104 41.66 39.82 -31.17
C LYS A 104 40.81 40.31 -29.99
N ALA A 105 39.79 39.54 -29.61
CA ALA A 105 38.88 39.90 -28.53
C ALA A 105 39.64 40.19 -27.22
N TYR A 106 39.15 41.17 -26.47
CA TYR A 106 39.74 41.55 -25.19
C TYR A 106 39.57 40.42 -24.16
N LYS A 107 40.69 39.79 -23.76
CA LYS A 107 40.71 38.73 -22.74
C LYS A 107 41.05 39.28 -21.34
N GLY A 108 41.69 40.45 -21.26
CA GLY A 108 41.97 41.13 -19.98
C GLY A 108 42.73 40.25 -18.96
N PRO A 109 42.39 40.32 -17.65
CA PRO A 109 42.95 39.44 -16.61
C PRO A 109 42.59 37.94 -16.76
N TRP A 110 41.69 37.59 -17.67
CA TRP A 110 41.23 36.20 -17.94
C TRP A 110 41.96 35.55 -19.12
N ALA A 111 43.05 36.15 -19.62
CA ALA A 111 43.91 35.52 -20.62
C ALA A 111 44.54 34.23 -20.05
N ALA A 112 44.22 33.10 -20.67
CA ALA A 112 44.78 31.78 -20.36
C ALA A 112 46.31 31.74 -20.59
N TYR A 113 46.95 30.71 -20.02
CA TYR A 113 48.35 30.42 -20.24
C TYR A 113 48.55 29.71 -21.58
N ASP A 114 49.70 29.90 -22.21
CA ASP A 114 49.98 29.31 -23.54
C ASP A 114 49.97 27.77 -23.52
N ASP A 115 50.20 27.15 -22.36
CA ASP A 115 50.38 25.71 -22.19
C ASP A 115 49.11 24.97 -21.69
N GLU A 116 47.98 25.66 -21.54
CA GLU A 116 46.71 25.07 -21.09
C GLU A 116 45.71 24.93 -22.26
N GLU A 117 45.49 23.71 -22.74
CA GLU A 117 44.32 23.41 -23.58
C GLU A 117 43.07 23.27 -22.69
N SER A 118 41.96 23.88 -23.11
CA SER A 118 40.73 23.97 -22.30
C SER A 118 39.95 22.67 -22.19
N THR A 119 40.44 21.61 -22.85
CA THR A 119 39.75 20.33 -22.96
C THR A 119 40.83 19.27 -22.81
N SER A 120 40.87 18.59 -21.67
CA SER A 120 41.55 17.29 -21.60
C SER A 120 40.62 16.28 -22.27
N GLU A 121 40.86 15.98 -23.54
CA GLU A 121 40.30 14.77 -24.14
C GLU A 121 41.03 13.60 -23.46
N GLU A 122 40.32 12.89 -22.58
CA GLU A 122 40.83 11.68 -21.94
C GLU A 122 41.08 10.64 -23.05
N GLU A 123 42.34 10.23 -23.24
CA GLU A 123 42.70 9.19 -24.20
C GLU A 123 41.89 7.92 -23.88
N GLU A 124 41.21 7.37 -24.89
CA GLU A 124 40.25 6.25 -24.83
C GLU A 124 40.91 4.91 -24.40
N GLU A 125 41.43 4.81 -23.18
CA GLU A 125 41.93 3.54 -22.59
C GLU A 125 41.39 3.24 -21.19
N ASP A 126 40.28 3.86 -20.77
CA ASP A 126 39.55 3.46 -19.55
C ASP A 126 38.07 3.19 -19.85
N ASP A 127 37.81 2.05 -20.51
CA ASP A 127 36.46 1.43 -20.69
C ASP A 127 35.73 1.15 -19.35
N SER A 128 36.36 1.40 -18.21
CA SER A 128 35.77 1.19 -16.88
C SER A 128 34.78 2.28 -16.45
N VAL A 129 34.75 3.44 -17.12
CA VAL A 129 33.83 4.54 -16.74
C VAL A 129 32.41 4.30 -17.27
N ASN A 130 32.27 3.71 -18.46
CA ASN A 130 30.96 3.33 -19.02
C ASN A 130 30.29 2.21 -18.21
N ASP A 131 31.07 1.26 -17.67
CA ASP A 131 30.55 0.21 -16.80
C ASP A 131 29.99 0.76 -15.48
N VAL A 132 30.47 1.92 -14.99
CA VAL A 132 29.93 2.56 -13.78
C VAL A 132 28.61 3.28 -14.06
N GLU A 133 28.44 3.85 -15.26
CA GLU A 133 27.15 4.45 -15.66
C GLU A 133 26.05 3.39 -15.82
N ASP A 134 26.38 2.23 -16.38
CA ASP A 134 25.44 1.10 -16.46
C ASP A 134 25.08 0.56 -15.07
N ASN A 135 26.05 0.50 -14.14
CA ASN A 135 25.81 0.03 -12.77
C ASN A 135 25.08 1.06 -11.89
N THR A 136 25.19 2.36 -12.16
CA THR A 136 24.48 3.42 -11.41
C THR A 136 23.06 3.65 -11.95
N ASN A 137 22.82 3.42 -13.24
CA ASN A 137 21.48 3.43 -13.83
C ASN A 137 20.59 2.27 -13.37
N VAL A 138 21.15 1.17 -12.85
CA VAL A 138 20.36 0.06 -12.27
C VAL A 138 19.62 0.45 -10.99
N VAL A 139 20.04 1.51 -10.28
CA VAL A 139 19.50 1.80 -8.94
C VAL A 139 18.49 2.95 -8.90
N ILE A 140 18.40 3.81 -9.93
CA ILE A 140 17.40 4.90 -9.97
C ILE A 140 16.86 5.13 -11.40
N ALA A 141 16.57 4.05 -12.12
CA ALA A 141 15.50 4.10 -13.11
C ALA A 141 14.22 3.69 -12.38
N ASP A 142 13.26 4.63 -12.27
CA ASP A 142 11.92 4.32 -11.82
C ASP A 142 11.45 3.04 -12.50
N ALA A 143 11.18 2.02 -11.70
CA ALA A 143 10.75 0.71 -12.15
C ALA A 143 9.39 0.84 -12.86
N GLU A 144 9.41 1.20 -14.14
CA GLU A 144 8.50 0.67 -15.13
C GLU A 144 8.82 -0.81 -15.28
N THR A 145 8.55 -1.57 -14.21
CA THR A 145 8.43 -3.01 -14.32
C THR A 145 7.27 -3.22 -15.28
N GLU A 146 7.58 -3.66 -16.50
CA GLU A 146 6.60 -4.34 -17.34
C GLU A 146 5.80 -5.27 -16.42
N PRO A 147 4.45 -5.20 -16.43
CA PRO A 147 3.68 -6.00 -15.50
C PRO A 147 4.04 -7.46 -15.75
N GLU A 148 4.71 -8.10 -14.78
CA GLU A 148 5.01 -9.52 -14.85
C GLU A 148 3.75 -10.23 -15.30
N THR A 149 3.80 -10.84 -16.49
CA THR A 149 2.66 -11.54 -17.08
C THR A 149 2.46 -12.82 -16.28
N VAL A 150 1.77 -12.71 -15.15
CA VAL A 150 1.44 -13.86 -14.31
C VAL A 150 0.57 -14.78 -15.11
N LYS A 151 1.11 -15.97 -15.43
CA LYS A 151 0.37 -17.03 -16.11
C LYS A 151 -0.85 -17.41 -15.29
N GLU A 152 -2.01 -17.20 -15.89
CA GLU A 152 -3.29 -17.57 -15.32
C GLU A 152 -3.43 -19.09 -15.38
N SER A 153 -3.82 -19.68 -14.26
CA SER A 153 -3.99 -21.11 -14.11
C SER A 153 -5.11 -21.38 -13.13
N SER A 154 -5.82 -22.48 -13.37
CA SER A 154 -6.79 -23.00 -12.40
C SER A 154 -6.51 -24.46 -12.13
N ILE A 155 -6.67 -24.84 -10.86
CA ILE A 155 -6.48 -26.21 -10.40
C ILE A 155 -7.82 -26.68 -9.87
N LEU A 156 -8.41 -27.65 -10.58
CA LEU A 156 -9.60 -28.36 -10.14
C LEU A 156 -9.16 -29.52 -9.25
N HIS A 157 -9.63 -29.55 -8.01
CA HIS A 157 -9.26 -30.55 -7.00
C HIS A 157 -10.26 -31.71 -6.94
N VAL A 158 -11.50 -31.50 -7.40
CA VAL A 158 -12.58 -32.48 -7.39
C VAL A 158 -12.84 -33.03 -8.80
N LYS A 159 -13.46 -34.20 -8.92
CA LYS A 159 -13.90 -34.74 -10.22
C LYS A 159 -14.87 -33.75 -10.88
N GLY A 160 -14.57 -33.34 -12.12
CA GLY A 160 -15.23 -32.18 -12.74
C GLY A 160 -16.69 -32.37 -13.15
N LYS A 161 -17.17 -33.61 -13.30
CA LYS A 161 -18.55 -33.90 -13.65
C LYS A 161 -19.09 -35.07 -12.83
N ASP A 162 -20.37 -34.97 -12.49
CA ASP A 162 -21.12 -36.03 -11.84
C ASP A 162 -21.45 -37.17 -12.81
N TYR A 163 -22.04 -38.26 -12.28
CA TYR A 163 -22.49 -39.41 -13.06
C TYR A 163 -23.52 -39.07 -14.16
N LEU A 164 -24.25 -37.95 -14.03
CA LEU A 164 -25.15 -37.41 -15.05
C LEU A 164 -24.47 -36.43 -16.04
N GLY A 165 -23.16 -36.24 -15.94
CA GLY A 165 -22.44 -35.26 -16.75
C GLY A 165 -22.71 -33.79 -16.36
N ARG A 166 -23.36 -33.56 -15.20
CA ARG A 166 -23.62 -32.22 -14.65
C ARG A 166 -22.37 -31.68 -13.98
N SER A 167 -22.17 -30.37 -14.07
CA SER A 167 -21.10 -29.67 -13.35
C SER A 167 -21.50 -29.43 -11.89
N PHE A 168 -20.52 -29.18 -11.03
CA PHE A 168 -20.74 -28.88 -9.60
C PHE A 168 -21.54 -27.59 -9.36
N MET A 169 -21.80 -26.80 -10.41
CA MET A 169 -22.68 -25.62 -10.38
C MET A 169 -24.18 -25.97 -10.39
N HIS A 170 -24.51 -27.19 -10.79
CA HIS A 170 -25.90 -27.63 -10.79
C HIS A 170 -26.40 -27.66 -9.34
N ILE A 171 -27.51 -26.96 -9.10
CA ILE A 171 -28.11 -26.85 -7.78
C ILE A 171 -28.45 -28.26 -7.25
N PRO A 172 -27.88 -28.69 -6.11
CA PRO A 172 -28.16 -30.01 -5.57
C PRO A 172 -29.65 -30.17 -5.24
N GLN A 173 -30.23 -31.31 -5.65
CA GLN A 173 -31.64 -31.66 -5.43
C GLN A 173 -31.82 -32.81 -4.43
N ASP A 174 -30.72 -33.43 -4.04
CA ASP A 174 -30.62 -34.51 -3.05
C ASP A 174 -30.68 -33.98 -1.61
N LEU A 175 -30.41 -32.70 -1.42
CA LEU A 175 -30.63 -32.00 -0.17
C LEU A 175 -32.14 -32.02 0.10
N GLY A 176 -32.56 -32.48 1.27
CA GLY A 176 -33.97 -32.47 1.72
C GLY A 176 -34.60 -31.06 1.83
N ILE A 177 -33.93 -30.04 1.26
CA ILE A 177 -34.28 -28.63 1.22
C ILE A 177 -34.24 -28.19 -0.24
N LYS A 178 -35.28 -27.49 -0.69
CA LYS A 178 -35.32 -26.93 -2.05
C LYS A 178 -34.54 -25.61 -2.09
N LEU A 179 -33.36 -25.63 -2.70
CA LEU A 179 -32.50 -24.46 -2.90
C LEU A 179 -32.94 -23.53 -4.06
N THR A 180 -34.07 -23.84 -4.70
CA THR A 180 -34.64 -23.07 -5.83
C THR A 180 -35.77 -22.13 -5.41
N ARG A 181 -36.06 -22.00 -4.11
CA ARG A 181 -37.08 -21.09 -3.59
C ARG A 181 -36.64 -19.64 -3.73
N ASP A 182 -37.57 -18.72 -3.58
CA ASP A 182 -37.21 -17.31 -3.47
C ASP A 182 -36.53 -17.07 -2.10
N PRO A 183 -35.40 -16.35 -2.06
CA PRO A 183 -34.70 -16.06 -0.81
C PRO A 183 -35.63 -15.38 0.21
N GLY A 184 -35.60 -15.86 1.45
CA GLY A 184 -36.31 -15.23 2.57
C GLY A 184 -37.71 -15.79 2.90
N GLU A 185 -38.16 -16.86 2.23
CA GLU A 185 -39.39 -17.57 2.61
C GLU A 185 -39.31 -18.24 3.99
N SER A 186 -38.13 -18.72 4.38
CA SER A 186 -37.89 -19.36 5.68
C SER A 186 -37.50 -18.34 6.74
N GLU A 187 -38.06 -18.48 7.95
CA GLU A 187 -37.60 -17.69 9.09
C GLU A 187 -36.15 -18.00 9.42
N TRP A 188 -35.33 -16.96 9.60
CA TRP A 188 -33.92 -17.11 9.93
C TRP A 188 -33.68 -17.12 11.45
N HIS A 189 -32.73 -17.92 11.90
CA HIS A 189 -32.32 -18.08 13.28
C HIS A 189 -30.80 -17.94 13.40
N VAL A 190 -30.34 -17.40 14.54
CA VAL A 190 -28.90 -17.23 14.77
C VAL A 190 -28.28 -18.60 15.03
N PRO A 191 -27.23 -19.00 14.29
CA PRO A 191 -26.55 -20.27 14.52
C PRO A 191 -25.85 -20.27 15.87
N THR A 192 -25.73 -21.47 16.44
CA THR A 192 -25.12 -21.67 17.76
C THR A 192 -23.89 -22.55 17.70
N ARG A 193 -23.76 -23.38 16.67
CA ARG A 193 -22.69 -24.35 16.57
C ARG A 193 -21.88 -24.15 15.30
N LYS A 194 -20.57 -24.37 15.42
CA LYS A 194 -19.66 -24.46 14.28
C LYS A 194 -19.87 -25.80 13.57
N ALA A 195 -20.30 -25.77 12.31
CA ALA A 195 -20.54 -26.95 11.49
C ALA A 195 -19.27 -27.45 10.78
N HIS A 196 -18.43 -26.52 10.26
CA HIS A 196 -17.21 -26.89 9.52
C HIS A 196 -16.16 -25.77 9.54
N THR A 197 -14.90 -26.14 9.30
CA THR A 197 -13.81 -25.19 8.98
C THR A 197 -13.23 -25.55 7.63
N TYR A 198 -13.26 -24.60 6.69
CA TYR A 198 -12.49 -24.69 5.47
C TYR A 198 -11.08 -24.16 5.72
N THR A 199 -10.09 -25.04 5.56
CA THR A 199 -8.66 -24.72 5.63
C THR A 199 -8.07 -24.86 4.23
N GLY A 200 -7.42 -23.80 3.74
CA GLY A 200 -6.70 -23.91 2.46
C GLY A 200 -6.15 -22.59 1.92
N HIS A 201 -6.60 -21.45 2.42
CA HIS A 201 -5.88 -20.19 2.24
C HIS A 201 -4.64 -20.17 3.13
N THR A 202 -3.56 -19.55 2.66
CA THR A 202 -2.36 -19.30 3.49
C THR A 202 -2.40 -17.92 4.15
N GLY A 203 -3.07 -16.96 3.51
CA GLY A 203 -3.31 -15.62 4.02
C GLY A 203 -4.74 -15.39 4.51
N GLY A 204 -5.00 -14.20 5.06
CA GLY A 204 -6.34 -13.79 5.47
C GLY A 204 -7.30 -13.65 4.30
N VAL A 205 -8.59 -13.90 4.56
CA VAL A 205 -9.68 -13.83 3.58
C VAL A 205 -10.26 -12.41 3.55
N ASN A 206 -10.33 -11.82 2.36
CA ASN A 206 -10.73 -10.42 2.17
C ASN A 206 -12.20 -10.23 1.84
N ALA A 207 -12.79 -11.14 1.06
CA ALA A 207 -14.23 -11.15 0.74
C ALA A 207 -14.74 -12.59 0.61
N LEU A 208 -16.03 -12.76 0.92
CA LEU A 208 -16.78 -14.01 0.75
C LEU A 208 -18.06 -13.75 -0.03
N ARG A 209 -18.35 -14.60 -1.02
CA ARG A 209 -19.62 -14.57 -1.75
C ARG A 209 -20.19 -15.98 -1.83
N LEU A 210 -21.44 -16.14 -1.43
CA LEU A 210 -22.20 -17.35 -1.70
C LEU A 210 -22.71 -17.32 -3.14
N PHE A 211 -22.95 -18.50 -3.71
CA PHE A 211 -23.54 -18.65 -5.03
C PHE A 211 -24.90 -17.93 -5.08
N PRO A 212 -25.16 -17.13 -6.13
CA PRO A 212 -26.41 -16.37 -6.23
C PRO A 212 -27.63 -17.30 -6.17
N LYS A 213 -28.70 -16.85 -5.52
CA LYS A 213 -29.96 -17.57 -5.25
C LYS A 213 -29.82 -18.83 -4.40
N ALA A 214 -29.04 -19.83 -4.81
CA ALA A 214 -29.04 -21.16 -4.22
C ALA A 214 -28.05 -21.33 -3.03
N GLY A 215 -26.94 -20.59 -3.00
CA GLY A 215 -25.96 -20.66 -1.91
C GLY A 215 -25.18 -21.97 -1.76
N HIS A 216 -25.27 -22.90 -2.71
CA HIS A 216 -24.61 -24.21 -2.62
C HIS A 216 -23.08 -24.18 -2.81
N LEU A 217 -22.56 -23.15 -3.49
CA LEU A 217 -21.12 -22.89 -3.59
C LEU A 217 -20.74 -21.65 -2.78
N LEU A 218 -19.51 -21.64 -2.29
CA LEU A 218 -18.90 -20.52 -1.60
C LEU A 218 -17.62 -20.12 -2.32
N LEU A 219 -17.47 -18.83 -2.60
CA LEU A 219 -16.29 -18.26 -3.21
C LEU A 219 -15.57 -17.35 -2.21
N SER A 220 -14.26 -17.55 -2.07
CA SER A 220 -13.38 -16.77 -1.20
C SER A 220 -12.18 -16.20 -1.94
N CYS A 221 -11.79 -14.96 -1.62
CA CYS A 221 -10.48 -14.39 -1.97
C CYS A 221 -9.62 -14.20 -0.74
N GLY A 222 -8.31 -14.40 -0.91
CA GLY A 222 -7.34 -14.16 0.13
C GLY A 222 -6.23 -13.17 -0.24
N ASN A 223 -5.44 -12.84 0.79
CA ASN A 223 -4.15 -12.17 0.67
C ASN A 223 -3.06 -13.05 0.02
N ASP A 224 -3.35 -14.33 -0.19
CA ASP A 224 -2.49 -15.31 -0.85
C ASP A 224 -2.57 -15.27 -2.38
N SER A 225 -3.10 -14.17 -2.94
CA SER A 225 -3.36 -13.92 -4.37
C SER A 225 -4.21 -15.00 -5.07
N LYS A 226 -4.86 -15.87 -4.29
CA LYS A 226 -5.66 -16.99 -4.79
C LYS A 226 -7.14 -16.74 -4.52
N ILE A 227 -7.93 -17.30 -5.41
CA ILE A 227 -9.38 -17.37 -5.29
C ILE A 227 -9.74 -18.84 -5.16
N LYS A 228 -10.62 -19.18 -4.23
CA LYS A 228 -11.01 -20.56 -3.97
C LYS A 228 -12.52 -20.70 -4.01
N LEU A 229 -12.96 -21.81 -4.57
CA LEU A 229 -14.37 -22.21 -4.65
C LEU A 229 -14.57 -23.47 -3.81
N TRP A 230 -15.56 -23.44 -2.93
CA TRP A 230 -15.84 -24.47 -1.94
C TRP A 230 -17.27 -24.97 -2.12
N ASP A 231 -17.45 -26.26 -1.84
CA ASP A 231 -18.78 -26.84 -1.64
C ASP A 231 -19.29 -26.51 -0.22
N VAL A 232 -20.57 -26.18 -0.07
CA VAL A 232 -21.19 -25.91 1.24
C VAL A 232 -21.82 -27.16 1.87
N TYR A 233 -22.20 -28.15 1.06
CA TYR A 233 -23.10 -29.22 1.50
C TYR A 233 -22.46 -30.59 1.60
N HIS A 234 -22.01 -31.17 0.47
CA HIS A 234 -21.70 -32.60 0.41
C HIS A 234 -20.43 -32.93 1.20
N LYS A 235 -19.27 -32.77 0.56
CA LYS A 235 -17.98 -33.08 1.19
C LYS A 235 -17.35 -31.85 1.83
N ARG A 236 -17.90 -30.66 1.56
CA ARG A 236 -17.37 -29.38 2.02
C ARG A 236 -15.89 -29.21 1.64
N GLU A 237 -15.53 -29.76 0.48
CA GLU A 237 -14.18 -29.79 -0.04
C GLU A 237 -13.89 -28.54 -0.88
N LEU A 238 -12.60 -28.26 -1.07
CA LEU A 238 -12.12 -27.29 -2.04
C LEU A 238 -12.41 -27.84 -3.45
N ILE A 239 -13.27 -27.18 -4.21
CA ILE A 239 -13.59 -27.59 -5.58
C ILE A 239 -12.48 -27.13 -6.52
N ARG A 240 -12.20 -25.82 -6.53
CA ARG A 240 -11.26 -25.20 -7.48
C ARG A 240 -10.48 -24.07 -6.85
N THR A 241 -9.22 -23.94 -7.25
CA THR A 241 -8.36 -22.78 -6.96
C THR A 241 -8.04 -22.05 -8.26
N TYR A 242 -8.20 -20.73 -8.28
CA TYR A 242 -7.82 -19.85 -9.38
C TYR A 242 -6.59 -19.06 -8.96
N SER A 243 -5.55 -19.11 -9.78
CA SER A 243 -4.29 -18.38 -9.64
C SER A 243 -4.04 -17.56 -10.90
N GLY A 244 -3.68 -16.30 -10.74
CA GLY A 244 -3.47 -15.41 -11.88
C GLY A 244 -3.29 -13.96 -11.50
N HIS A 245 -3.64 -13.58 -10.27
CA HIS A 245 -3.30 -12.28 -9.71
C HIS A 245 -1.88 -12.29 -9.15
N SER A 246 -1.13 -11.21 -9.37
CA SER A 246 0.23 -11.06 -8.82
C SER A 246 0.23 -10.61 -7.36
N ARG A 247 -0.86 -9.99 -6.91
CA ARG A 247 -1.04 -9.46 -5.56
C ARG A 247 -2.33 -9.95 -4.93
N ALA A 248 -2.53 -9.59 -3.66
CA ALA A 248 -3.73 -9.94 -2.90
C ALA A 248 -5.02 -9.51 -3.61
N VAL A 249 -6.04 -10.37 -3.55
CA VAL A 249 -7.36 -10.10 -4.15
C VAL A 249 -8.24 -9.44 -3.09
N LYS A 250 -8.82 -8.28 -3.41
CA LYS A 250 -9.51 -7.41 -2.45
C LYS A 250 -11.02 -7.65 -2.39
N ASP A 251 -11.69 -7.85 -3.53
CA ASP A 251 -13.12 -8.09 -3.60
C ASP A 251 -13.44 -9.03 -4.77
N ILE A 252 -14.59 -9.70 -4.66
CA ILE A 252 -15.13 -10.60 -5.67
C ILE A 252 -16.65 -10.40 -5.79
N SER A 253 -17.15 -10.49 -7.02
CA SER A 253 -18.58 -10.52 -7.31
C SER A 253 -18.91 -11.63 -8.31
N PHE A 254 -19.93 -12.43 -7.97
CA PHE A 254 -20.58 -13.29 -8.96
C PHE A 254 -21.42 -12.46 -9.92
N ASN A 255 -21.61 -13.00 -11.12
CA ASN A 255 -22.69 -12.62 -12.02
C ASN A 255 -24.05 -13.14 -11.47
N ASN A 256 -25.18 -12.63 -11.99
CA ASN A 256 -26.53 -12.98 -11.51
C ASN A 256 -26.84 -14.49 -11.60
N ASP A 257 -26.33 -15.16 -12.64
CA ASP A 257 -26.50 -16.62 -12.84
C ASP A 257 -25.40 -17.44 -12.16
N GLY A 258 -24.34 -16.79 -11.68
CA GLY A 258 -23.19 -17.44 -11.06
C GLY A 258 -22.22 -18.12 -12.03
N THR A 259 -22.48 -18.12 -13.34
CA THR A 259 -21.60 -18.72 -14.38
C THR A 259 -20.23 -18.06 -14.46
N ARG A 260 -20.17 -16.75 -14.23
CA ARG A 260 -18.93 -15.96 -14.24
C ARG A 260 -18.77 -15.21 -12.93
N PHE A 261 -17.53 -14.87 -12.60
CA PHE A 261 -17.24 -13.96 -11.49
C PHE A 261 -16.11 -12.99 -11.86
N LEU A 262 -16.12 -11.83 -11.21
CA LEU A 262 -15.09 -10.81 -11.32
C LEU A 262 -14.26 -10.80 -10.06
N SER A 263 -12.96 -10.64 -10.21
CA SER A 263 -12.03 -10.44 -9.11
C SER A 263 -11.25 -9.16 -9.26
N ALA A 264 -11.19 -8.37 -8.17
CA ALA A 264 -10.41 -7.15 -8.09
C ALA A 264 -9.19 -7.36 -7.19
N SER A 265 -8.01 -6.95 -7.66
CA SER A 265 -6.75 -7.19 -6.97
C SER A 265 -5.92 -5.92 -6.79
N TYR A 266 -5.01 -5.96 -5.83
CA TYR A 266 -3.99 -4.93 -5.60
C TYR A 266 -2.97 -4.79 -6.76
N ASP A 267 -3.01 -5.71 -7.73
CA ASP A 267 -2.22 -5.66 -8.96
C ASP A 267 -2.76 -4.68 -10.02
N LYS A 268 -3.79 -3.90 -9.67
CA LYS A 268 -4.42 -2.89 -10.54
C LYS A 268 -5.19 -3.51 -11.72
N SER A 269 -5.51 -4.81 -11.65
CA SER A 269 -6.32 -5.51 -12.63
C SER A 269 -7.64 -6.00 -12.04
N VAL A 270 -8.67 -6.03 -12.89
CA VAL A 270 -9.89 -6.79 -12.67
C VAL A 270 -9.89 -7.95 -13.66
N LYS A 271 -10.08 -9.17 -13.18
CA LYS A 271 -10.14 -10.37 -14.03
C LYS A 271 -11.53 -10.96 -14.03
N LEU A 272 -12.00 -11.36 -15.21
CA LEU A 272 -13.24 -12.09 -15.40
C LEU A 272 -12.92 -13.57 -15.55
N TRP A 273 -13.48 -14.37 -14.68
CA TRP A 273 -13.27 -15.80 -14.65
C TRP A 273 -14.56 -16.54 -14.99
N ASP A 274 -14.42 -17.64 -15.70
CA ASP A 274 -15.46 -18.63 -15.81
C ASP A 274 -15.41 -19.57 -14.58
N THR A 275 -16.55 -19.78 -13.95
CA THR A 275 -16.62 -20.64 -12.76
C THR A 275 -16.41 -22.12 -13.10
N GLU A 276 -16.95 -22.59 -14.22
CA GLU A 276 -16.94 -24.01 -14.58
C GLU A 276 -15.62 -24.46 -15.21
N SER A 277 -15.09 -23.73 -16.21
CA SER A 277 -13.80 -24.10 -16.83
C SER A 277 -12.63 -23.73 -15.93
N GLY A 278 -12.72 -22.61 -15.22
CA GLY A 278 -11.58 -22.05 -14.50
C GLY A 278 -10.71 -21.14 -15.35
N GLU A 279 -11.11 -20.84 -16.58
CA GLU A 279 -10.36 -19.98 -17.49
C GLU A 279 -10.60 -18.50 -17.17
N CYS A 280 -9.55 -17.68 -17.37
CA CYS A 280 -9.69 -16.24 -17.38
C CYS A 280 -10.19 -15.82 -18.76
N LEU A 281 -11.41 -15.28 -18.81
CA LEU A 281 -12.06 -14.85 -20.06
C LEU A 281 -11.54 -13.48 -20.51
N ALA A 282 -11.27 -12.58 -19.56
CA ALA A 282 -10.80 -11.24 -19.83
C ALA A 282 -10.05 -10.65 -18.64
N GLN A 283 -9.03 -9.84 -18.94
CA GLN A 283 -8.33 -9.01 -17.99
C GLN A 283 -8.56 -7.54 -18.35
N PHE A 284 -9.00 -6.75 -17.37
CA PHE A 284 -9.20 -5.31 -17.48
C PHE A 284 -8.12 -4.61 -16.65
N SER A 285 -7.18 -3.94 -17.33
CA SER A 285 -6.17 -3.13 -16.66
C SER A 285 -6.71 -1.74 -16.41
N THR A 286 -6.86 -1.37 -15.13
CA THR A 286 -7.48 -0.10 -14.74
C THR A 286 -6.46 0.98 -14.37
N GLY A 287 -5.15 0.68 -14.47
CA GLY A 287 -4.03 1.57 -14.13
C GLY A 287 -3.86 1.90 -12.64
N LYS A 288 -4.94 1.82 -11.86
CA LYS A 288 -5.01 2.06 -10.41
C LYS A 288 -5.67 0.87 -9.72
N ILE A 289 -5.63 0.83 -8.39
CA ILE A 289 -6.13 -0.30 -7.60
C ILE A 289 -7.67 -0.27 -7.57
N PRO A 290 -8.37 -1.32 -8.00
CA PRO A 290 -9.80 -1.50 -7.76
C PRO A 290 -10.05 -1.96 -6.32
N ASN A 291 -10.94 -1.26 -5.61
CA ASN A 291 -11.30 -1.54 -4.23
C ASN A 291 -12.50 -2.49 -4.10
N ALA A 292 -13.50 -2.33 -4.95
CA ALA A 292 -14.70 -3.14 -5.00
C ALA A 292 -15.19 -3.28 -6.43
N VAL A 293 -15.82 -4.41 -6.75
CA VAL A 293 -16.38 -4.67 -8.08
C VAL A 293 -17.78 -5.26 -7.94
N LYS A 294 -18.71 -4.80 -8.78
CA LYS A 294 -20.06 -5.32 -8.84
C LYS A 294 -20.53 -5.46 -10.28
N PHE A 295 -21.06 -6.63 -10.60
CA PHE A 295 -21.82 -6.81 -11.83
C PHE A 295 -23.10 -5.98 -11.79
N ASN A 296 -23.51 -5.48 -12.95
CA ASN A 296 -24.85 -4.95 -13.12
C ASN A 296 -25.86 -6.11 -13.02
N PRO A 297 -26.80 -6.10 -12.05
CA PRO A 297 -27.73 -7.21 -11.88
C PRO A 297 -28.76 -7.35 -13.02
N ASN A 298 -28.99 -6.29 -13.79
CA ASN A 298 -29.92 -6.32 -14.93
C ASN A 298 -29.22 -6.75 -16.23
N ASN A 299 -27.94 -6.39 -16.39
CA ASN A 299 -27.15 -6.73 -17.58
C ASN A 299 -25.85 -7.44 -17.18
N ASN A 300 -25.79 -8.74 -17.45
CA ASN A 300 -24.64 -9.59 -17.12
C ASN A 300 -23.33 -9.19 -17.84
N ASN A 301 -23.40 -8.38 -18.91
CA ASN A 301 -22.23 -7.96 -19.68
C ASN A 301 -21.60 -6.66 -19.15
N GLU A 302 -22.21 -6.02 -18.15
CA GLU A 302 -21.75 -4.76 -17.60
C GLU A 302 -21.28 -4.92 -16.16
N PHE A 303 -20.23 -4.21 -15.78
CA PHE A 303 -19.82 -4.14 -14.38
C PHE A 303 -19.24 -2.79 -13.99
N LEU A 304 -19.38 -2.45 -12.72
CA LEU A 304 -18.80 -1.27 -12.10
C LEU A 304 -17.58 -1.66 -11.25
N ALA A 305 -16.49 -0.93 -11.42
CA ALA A 305 -15.29 -1.03 -10.61
C ALA A 305 -15.08 0.28 -9.82
N ALA A 306 -15.03 0.19 -8.49
CA ALA A 306 -14.68 1.29 -7.60
C ALA A 306 -13.16 1.40 -7.52
N MET A 307 -12.61 2.54 -7.90
CA MET A 307 -11.17 2.75 -7.93
C MET A 307 -10.66 3.50 -6.71
N ALA A 308 -9.39 3.27 -6.38
CA ALA A 308 -8.66 4.09 -5.43
C ALA A 308 -8.48 5.54 -5.93
N ASP A 309 -8.52 5.77 -7.24
CA ASP A 309 -8.31 7.08 -7.86
C ASP A 309 -9.58 7.95 -7.91
N ARG A 310 -10.44 7.79 -6.89
CA ARG A 310 -11.75 8.46 -6.73
C ARG A 310 -12.80 8.12 -7.79
N LYS A 311 -12.38 7.60 -8.92
CA LYS A 311 -13.27 7.27 -10.03
C LYS A 311 -14.02 5.96 -9.79
N ILE A 312 -15.22 5.86 -10.33
CA ILE A 312 -15.88 4.58 -10.59
C ILE A 312 -15.83 4.39 -12.10
N ILE A 313 -15.42 3.23 -12.56
CA ILE A 313 -15.34 2.92 -13.99
C ILE A 313 -16.39 1.88 -14.32
N HIS A 314 -17.21 2.17 -15.32
CA HIS A 314 -18.20 1.27 -15.90
C HIS A 314 -17.61 0.62 -17.14
N TRP A 315 -17.55 -0.70 -17.15
CA TRP A 315 -16.98 -1.49 -18.22
C TRP A 315 -18.05 -2.33 -18.91
N ASP A 316 -17.90 -2.44 -20.23
CA ASP A 316 -18.54 -3.49 -21.02
C ASP A 316 -17.57 -4.66 -21.17
N ILE A 317 -18.02 -5.85 -20.81
CA ILE A 317 -17.24 -7.09 -20.88
C ILE A 317 -17.02 -7.52 -22.33
N THR A 318 -18.01 -7.29 -23.20
CA THR A 318 -17.97 -7.75 -24.60
C THR A 318 -17.01 -6.93 -25.44
N THR A 319 -17.06 -5.60 -25.35
CA THR A 319 -16.16 -4.70 -26.09
C THR A 319 -14.83 -4.50 -25.39
N LYS A 320 -14.76 -4.73 -24.07
CA LYS A 320 -13.62 -4.40 -23.20
C LYS A 320 -13.27 -2.93 -23.19
N GLU A 321 -14.27 -2.07 -23.44
CA GLU A 321 -14.13 -0.62 -23.38
C GLU A 321 -14.83 -0.06 -22.15
N THR A 322 -14.41 1.13 -21.73
CA THR A 322 -15.07 1.88 -20.67
C THR A 322 -16.31 2.55 -21.25
N ILE A 323 -17.50 2.17 -20.75
CA ILE A 323 -18.75 2.82 -21.14
C ILE A 323 -18.78 4.23 -20.54
N GLN A 324 -18.48 4.32 -19.25
CA GLN A 324 -18.62 5.56 -18.48
C GLN A 324 -17.62 5.61 -17.33
N THR A 325 -17.16 6.82 -17.03
CA THR A 325 -16.39 7.11 -15.81
C THR A 325 -17.20 8.05 -14.93
N TYR A 326 -17.27 7.76 -13.63
CA TYR A 326 -17.87 8.62 -12.61
C TYR A 326 -16.79 9.24 -11.72
N ASP A 327 -16.66 10.56 -11.67
CA ASP A 327 -15.47 11.24 -11.14
C ASP A 327 -15.74 12.29 -10.05
N HIS A 328 -16.94 12.32 -9.47
CA HIS A 328 -17.29 13.34 -8.47
C HIS A 328 -16.86 13.02 -7.04
N HIS A 329 -16.30 11.83 -6.77
CA HIS A 329 -15.75 11.54 -5.44
C HIS A 329 -14.43 12.27 -5.21
N LEU A 330 -14.16 12.63 -3.95
CA LEU A 330 -12.92 13.31 -3.57
C LEU A 330 -11.88 12.33 -2.98
N GLY A 331 -12.32 11.17 -2.50
CA GLY A 331 -11.47 10.14 -1.94
C GLY A 331 -11.62 8.79 -2.65
N PRO A 332 -10.78 7.80 -2.32
CA PRO A 332 -10.93 6.42 -2.78
C PRO A 332 -12.35 5.91 -2.58
N VAL A 333 -12.91 5.26 -3.60
CA VAL A 333 -14.24 4.67 -3.50
C VAL A 333 -14.10 3.30 -2.84
N ASN A 334 -14.83 3.07 -1.75
CA ASN A 334 -14.73 1.87 -0.94
C ASN A 334 -15.66 0.78 -1.44
N THR A 335 -16.93 1.11 -1.70
CA THR A 335 -17.95 0.13 -2.11
C THR A 335 -18.93 0.68 -3.13
N ILE A 336 -19.57 -0.26 -3.84
CA ILE A 336 -20.67 -0.03 -4.76
C ILE A 336 -21.80 -0.98 -4.38
N THR A 337 -23.03 -0.48 -4.33
CA THR A 337 -24.23 -1.28 -4.12
C THR A 337 -25.33 -0.82 -5.07
N PHE A 338 -25.94 -1.75 -5.80
CA PHE A 338 -27.10 -1.46 -6.63
C PHE A 338 -28.35 -1.29 -5.77
N VAL A 339 -29.16 -0.30 -6.11
CA VAL A 339 -30.30 0.19 -5.34
C VAL A 339 -31.42 0.59 -6.30
N ASP A 340 -32.66 0.67 -5.80
CA ASP A 340 -33.83 1.13 -6.58
C ASP A 340 -34.06 0.23 -7.82
N GLU A 341 -34.24 -1.07 -7.56
CA GLU A 341 -34.50 -2.08 -8.60
C GLU A 341 -33.39 -2.10 -9.68
N ASN A 342 -32.15 -1.94 -9.22
CA ASN A 342 -30.90 -1.96 -10.00
C ASN A 342 -30.75 -0.81 -11.01
N ARG A 343 -31.68 0.15 -11.03
CA ARG A 343 -31.56 1.35 -11.88
C ARG A 343 -30.46 2.28 -11.38
N ARG A 344 -30.30 2.36 -10.06
CA ARG A 344 -29.37 3.25 -9.39
C ARG A 344 -28.30 2.46 -8.67
N PHE A 345 -27.23 3.14 -8.32
CA PHE A 345 -26.26 2.58 -7.42
C PHE A 345 -25.81 3.62 -6.39
N MET A 346 -25.54 3.14 -5.19
CA MET A 346 -24.98 3.90 -4.08
C MET A 346 -23.52 3.54 -3.93
N THR A 347 -22.70 4.56 -3.73
CA THR A 347 -21.26 4.40 -3.52
C THR A 347 -20.83 5.12 -2.27
N THR A 348 -19.90 4.52 -1.55
CA THR A 348 -19.23 5.14 -0.40
C THR A 348 -17.76 5.33 -0.69
N SER A 349 -17.20 6.38 -0.10
CA SER A 349 -15.82 6.78 -0.32
C SER A 349 -15.18 7.20 0.99
N ASP A 350 -13.86 7.29 0.98
CA ASP A 350 -13.09 7.66 2.16
C ASP A 350 -13.22 9.15 2.53
N ASP A 351 -13.76 9.96 1.61
CA ASP A 351 -14.16 11.35 1.88
C ASP A 351 -15.37 11.47 2.81
N LYS A 352 -15.85 10.36 3.40
CA LYS A 352 -16.98 10.27 4.35
C LYS A 352 -18.35 10.53 3.74
N THR A 353 -18.42 10.53 2.41
CA THR A 353 -19.67 10.82 1.69
C THR A 353 -20.30 9.54 1.17
N VAL A 354 -21.62 9.60 1.00
CA VAL A 354 -22.37 8.63 0.21
C VAL A 354 -22.94 9.36 -0.99
N ARG A 355 -22.66 8.85 -2.18
CA ARG A 355 -23.20 9.38 -3.44
C ARG A 355 -24.12 8.36 -4.08
N VAL A 356 -25.23 8.84 -4.63
CA VAL A 356 -26.22 8.04 -5.36
C VAL A 356 -26.22 8.48 -6.81
N TRP A 357 -26.18 7.51 -7.71
CA TRP A 357 -26.01 7.71 -9.14
C TRP A 357 -27.10 6.98 -9.91
N ASP A 358 -27.49 7.54 -11.04
CA ASP A 358 -28.19 6.78 -12.08
C ASP A 358 -27.13 6.10 -12.95
N LEU A 359 -27.41 4.88 -13.39
CA LEU A 359 -26.51 4.16 -14.28
C LEU A 359 -26.30 4.95 -15.59
N GLN A 360 -25.07 4.94 -16.11
CA GLN A 360 -24.60 5.63 -17.32
C GLN A 360 -24.58 7.17 -17.24
N ILE A 361 -24.97 7.79 -16.13
CA ILE A 361 -24.97 9.25 -15.97
C ILE A 361 -23.90 9.67 -14.95
N ASN A 362 -22.88 10.42 -15.38
CA ASN A 362 -21.78 10.87 -14.50
C ASN A 362 -22.23 11.83 -13.38
N VAL A 363 -23.44 12.40 -13.40
CA VAL A 363 -23.82 13.35 -12.35
C VAL A 363 -24.46 12.61 -11.17
N PRO A 364 -23.95 12.77 -9.92
CA PRO A 364 -24.60 12.17 -8.76
C PRO A 364 -25.95 12.86 -8.52
N ILE A 365 -27.00 12.05 -8.39
CA ILE A 365 -28.36 12.51 -8.06
C ILE A 365 -28.38 13.08 -6.64
N LYS A 366 -27.72 12.37 -5.73
CA LYS A 366 -27.70 12.71 -4.32
C LYS A 366 -26.30 12.67 -3.77
N TYR A 367 -25.96 13.75 -3.09
CA TYR A 367 -24.78 13.89 -2.26
C TYR A 367 -25.22 13.88 -0.79
N ILE A 368 -24.69 12.96 -0.01
CA ILE A 368 -24.96 12.83 1.42
C ILE A 368 -23.63 12.97 2.15
N ALA A 369 -23.51 14.05 2.92
CA ALA A 369 -22.38 14.28 3.81
C ALA A 369 -22.89 15.00 5.06
N ASP A 370 -22.41 14.56 6.21
CA ASP A 370 -22.63 15.19 7.51
C ASP A 370 -21.25 15.29 8.18
N PRO A 371 -20.87 16.41 8.82
CA PRO A 371 -19.61 16.51 9.55
C PRO A 371 -19.42 15.41 10.62
N ALA A 372 -20.51 14.89 11.18
CA ALA A 372 -20.49 13.79 12.14
C ALA A 372 -20.31 12.41 11.47
N GLN A 373 -20.45 12.32 10.15
CA GLN A 373 -20.34 11.06 9.41
C GLN A 373 -18.87 10.65 9.25
N HIS A 374 -18.60 9.35 9.38
CA HIS A 374 -17.30 8.75 9.11
C HIS A 374 -17.30 7.91 7.84
N SER A 375 -16.11 7.56 7.38
CA SER A 375 -15.88 6.68 6.22
C SER A 375 -16.64 5.37 6.40
N MET A 376 -17.25 4.90 5.31
CA MET A 376 -18.12 3.73 5.28
C MET A 376 -17.51 2.67 4.36
N PRO A 377 -16.68 1.76 4.91
CA PRO A 377 -15.95 0.80 4.10
C PRO A 377 -16.79 -0.39 3.63
N SER A 378 -17.96 -0.64 4.21
CA SER A 378 -18.88 -1.69 3.75
C SER A 378 -20.32 -1.21 3.72
N VAL A 379 -21.03 -1.62 2.69
CA VAL A 379 -22.42 -1.26 2.43
C VAL A 379 -23.14 -2.48 1.88
N GLN A 380 -24.34 -2.74 2.40
CA GLN A 380 -25.18 -3.84 1.96
C GLN A 380 -26.64 -3.41 1.92
N ILE A 381 -27.35 -3.80 0.86
CA ILE A 381 -28.79 -3.55 0.73
C ILE A 381 -29.60 -4.57 1.56
N HIS A 382 -30.67 -4.10 2.19
CA HIS A 382 -31.64 -4.96 2.86
C HIS A 382 -32.39 -5.82 1.81
N PRO A 383 -32.74 -7.09 2.07
CA PRO A 383 -33.42 -7.96 1.10
C PRO A 383 -34.71 -7.38 0.51
N SER A 384 -35.43 -6.54 1.27
CA SER A 384 -36.63 -5.85 0.79
C SER A 384 -36.37 -4.70 -0.19
N GLY A 385 -35.09 -4.33 -0.43
CA GLY A 385 -34.70 -3.23 -1.32
C GLY A 385 -35.00 -1.80 -0.83
N ASN A 386 -35.53 -1.63 0.38
CA ASN A 386 -35.99 -0.30 0.88
C ASN A 386 -34.92 0.45 1.68
N HIS A 387 -33.96 -0.28 2.23
CA HIS A 387 -32.93 0.26 3.12
C HIS A 387 -31.56 -0.27 2.74
N VAL A 388 -30.55 0.51 3.03
CA VAL A 388 -29.14 0.14 2.88
C VAL A 388 -28.48 0.32 4.25
N ALA A 389 -27.79 -0.71 4.73
CA ALA A 389 -26.94 -0.62 5.92
C ALA A 389 -25.51 -0.36 5.49
N ALA A 390 -24.88 0.65 6.10
CA ALA A 390 -23.49 1.00 5.89
C ALA A 390 -22.76 0.90 7.23
N GLN A 391 -21.69 0.14 7.28
CA GLN A 391 -20.81 0.14 8.45
C GLN A 391 -19.99 1.41 8.42
N SER A 392 -20.12 2.22 9.46
CA SER A 392 -19.29 3.39 9.65
C SER A 392 -18.12 3.05 10.57
N MET A 393 -17.00 3.76 10.38
CA MET A 393 -15.77 3.57 11.14
C MET A 393 -15.86 4.09 12.59
N ASP A 394 -16.98 4.72 12.97
CA ASP A 394 -17.28 5.19 14.31
C ASP A 394 -17.90 4.10 15.22
N ASN A 395 -17.71 2.81 14.88
CA ASN A 395 -18.29 1.66 15.55
C ASN A 395 -19.83 1.60 15.52
N GLN A 396 -20.45 2.26 14.53
CA GLN A 396 -21.89 2.19 14.29
C GLN A 396 -22.20 1.63 12.90
N ILE A 397 -23.33 0.93 12.79
CA ILE A 397 -23.95 0.64 11.50
C ILE A 397 -25.08 1.62 11.31
N VAL A 398 -24.97 2.40 10.23
CA VAL A 398 -25.87 3.48 9.88
C VAL A 398 -26.77 3.02 8.75
N VAL A 399 -28.06 3.35 8.82
CA VAL A 399 -29.02 2.98 7.78
C VAL A 399 -29.39 4.16 6.91
N PHE A 400 -29.37 3.96 5.60
CA PHE A 400 -29.88 4.89 4.60
C PHE A 400 -31.17 4.36 3.98
N ALA A 401 -32.08 5.27 3.62
CA ALA A 401 -33.18 4.92 2.72
C ALA A 401 -32.64 4.60 1.33
N ALA A 402 -33.11 3.52 0.75
CA ALA A 402 -32.69 3.05 -0.58
C ALA A 402 -33.65 3.54 -1.68
N LYS A 403 -34.87 3.96 -1.34
CA LYS A 403 -35.86 4.49 -2.28
C LYS A 403 -36.07 5.98 -2.10
N ASP A 404 -36.29 6.67 -3.22
CA ASP A 404 -36.75 8.06 -3.34
C ASP A 404 -35.80 9.13 -2.76
N ARG A 405 -35.82 9.36 -1.44
CA ARG A 405 -35.16 10.52 -0.81
C ARG A 405 -33.71 10.30 -0.38
N PHE A 406 -33.23 9.05 -0.37
CA PHE A 406 -31.86 8.67 0.01
C PHE A 406 -31.36 9.40 1.25
N ARG A 407 -32.15 9.39 2.33
CA ARG A 407 -31.82 10.06 3.60
C ARG A 407 -31.39 9.05 4.66
N GLN A 408 -30.42 9.42 5.47
CA GLN A 408 -30.02 8.66 6.66
C GLN A 408 -31.19 8.52 7.65
N ASN A 409 -31.48 7.31 8.07
CA ASN A 409 -32.47 7.02 9.10
C ASN A 409 -31.82 7.00 10.48
N ARG A 410 -31.82 8.15 11.16
CA ARG A 410 -31.22 8.30 12.50
C ARG A 410 -31.91 7.47 13.60
N LYS A 411 -33.10 6.90 13.35
CA LYS A 411 -33.78 6.02 14.30
C LYS A 411 -33.24 4.58 14.27
N LYS A 412 -32.62 4.17 13.14
CA LYS A 412 -32.05 2.85 12.95
C LYS A 412 -30.53 2.98 12.96
N THR A 413 -29.96 2.90 14.14
CA THR A 413 -28.52 2.82 14.38
C THR A 413 -28.23 1.57 15.18
N PHE A 414 -27.18 0.86 14.80
CA PHE A 414 -26.75 -0.36 15.49
C PHE A 414 -25.36 -0.14 16.06
N THR A 415 -25.22 -0.38 17.36
CA THR A 415 -23.98 -0.17 18.09
C THR A 415 -23.63 -1.44 18.86
N GLY A 416 -22.37 -1.53 19.31
CA GLY A 416 -21.87 -2.61 20.17
C GLY A 416 -20.75 -3.45 19.55
N ALA A 417 -20.55 -3.39 18.23
CA ALA A 417 -19.41 -4.02 17.57
C ALA A 417 -18.33 -2.99 17.27
N SER A 418 -17.06 -3.31 17.54
CA SER A 418 -15.94 -2.44 17.18
C SER A 418 -15.51 -2.71 15.73
N SER A 419 -15.49 -1.65 14.91
CA SER A 419 -15.08 -1.66 13.51
C SER A 419 -13.82 -0.83 13.25
N ALA A 420 -13.24 -0.23 14.29
CA ALA A 420 -12.17 0.75 14.19
C ALA A 420 -10.99 0.26 13.33
N GLY A 421 -10.77 0.91 12.19
CA GLY A 421 -9.62 0.63 11.32
C GLY A 421 -9.79 -0.54 10.35
N TYR A 422 -10.92 -1.27 10.38
CA TYR A 422 -11.14 -2.44 9.54
C TYR A 422 -12.40 -2.31 8.70
N ALA A 423 -12.28 -2.73 7.44
CA ALA A 423 -13.38 -2.71 6.48
C ALA A 423 -14.34 -3.90 6.64
N ILE A 424 -14.87 -4.11 7.84
CA ILE A 424 -15.75 -5.25 8.14
C ILE A 424 -16.97 -5.23 7.21
N GLU A 425 -17.41 -6.39 6.74
CA GLU A 425 -18.60 -6.54 5.92
C GLU A 425 -19.86 -6.63 6.78
N VAL A 426 -20.93 -6.02 6.28
CA VAL A 426 -22.27 -6.12 6.86
C VAL A 426 -23.13 -7.02 5.98
N ASN A 427 -23.94 -7.85 6.61
CA ASN A 427 -24.89 -8.70 5.90
C ASN A 427 -26.25 -8.74 6.59
N PHE A 428 -27.26 -9.17 5.85
CA PHE A 428 -28.60 -9.39 6.34
C PHE A 428 -28.92 -10.88 6.33
N SER A 429 -29.79 -11.31 7.24
CA SER A 429 -30.47 -12.59 7.07
C SER A 429 -31.33 -12.56 5.81
N ALA A 430 -31.59 -13.73 5.21
CA ALA A 430 -32.38 -13.84 3.99
C ALA A 430 -33.80 -13.24 4.13
N ASP A 431 -34.40 -13.36 5.31
CA ASP A 431 -35.70 -12.78 5.66
C ASP A 431 -35.65 -11.27 6.02
N GLY A 432 -34.45 -10.69 6.12
CA GLY A 432 -34.23 -9.30 6.54
C GLY A 432 -34.51 -9.00 8.02
N LYS A 433 -34.78 -10.02 8.85
CA LYS A 433 -35.05 -9.80 10.28
C LYS A 433 -33.79 -9.46 11.08
N TYR A 434 -32.62 -9.94 10.65
CA TYR A 434 -31.36 -9.72 11.36
C TYR A 434 -30.34 -9.00 10.52
N LEU A 435 -29.66 -8.07 11.16
CA LEU A 435 -28.44 -7.44 10.68
C LEU A 435 -27.24 -8.13 11.32
N MET A 436 -26.19 -8.35 10.55
CA MET A 436 -24.99 -9.06 10.96
C MET A 436 -23.75 -8.25 10.65
N SER A 437 -22.79 -8.28 11.57
CA SER A 437 -21.46 -7.71 11.38
C SER A 437 -20.45 -8.48 12.21
N GLY A 438 -19.20 -8.42 11.79
CA GLY A 438 -18.07 -8.80 12.62
C GLY A 438 -17.55 -7.66 13.50
N ASP A 439 -16.48 -7.99 14.22
CA ASP A 439 -15.69 -7.08 15.04
C ASP A 439 -14.20 -7.39 14.83
N THR A 440 -13.37 -6.38 15.09
CA THR A 440 -11.91 -6.46 15.24
C THR A 440 -11.46 -7.57 16.19
N GLY A 441 -12.24 -7.86 17.24
CA GLY A 441 -12.00 -8.95 18.17
C GLY A 441 -12.42 -10.33 17.64
N GLY A 442 -12.93 -10.46 16.41
CA GLY A 442 -13.34 -11.74 15.83
C GLY A 442 -14.68 -12.28 16.32
N ASN A 443 -15.46 -11.45 17.02
CA ASN A 443 -16.83 -11.74 17.42
C ASN A 443 -17.79 -11.47 16.25
N ALA A 444 -18.82 -12.31 16.10
CA ALA A 444 -19.96 -12.06 15.23
C ALA A 444 -21.11 -11.50 16.07
N TYR A 445 -21.72 -10.40 15.60
CA TYR A 445 -22.83 -9.72 16.26
C TYR A 445 -24.07 -9.79 15.38
N PHE A 446 -25.22 -10.02 16.02
CA PHE A 446 -26.53 -10.13 15.38
C PHE A 446 -27.51 -9.18 16.06
N TRP A 447 -28.01 -8.22 15.31
CA TRP A 447 -29.04 -7.29 15.78
C TRP A 447 -30.38 -7.63 15.15
N ASP A 448 -31.44 -7.47 15.92
CA ASP A 448 -32.79 -7.48 15.37
C ASP A 448 -33.04 -6.17 14.60
N TRP A 449 -33.37 -6.29 13.33
CA TRP A 449 -33.59 -5.16 12.43
C TRP A 449 -34.75 -4.27 12.89
N LYS A 450 -35.80 -4.85 13.48
CA LYS A 450 -37.00 -4.09 13.88
C LYS A 450 -36.74 -3.28 15.15
N THR A 451 -36.15 -3.90 16.16
CA THR A 451 -35.93 -3.27 17.48
C THR A 451 -34.58 -2.55 17.60
N CYS A 452 -33.65 -2.77 16.66
CA CYS A 452 -32.27 -2.28 16.70
C CYS A 452 -31.45 -2.74 17.92
N LYS A 453 -31.94 -3.74 18.65
CA LYS A 453 -31.25 -4.30 19.81
C LYS A 453 -30.33 -5.44 19.39
N LEU A 454 -29.20 -5.57 20.08
CA LEU A 454 -28.33 -6.72 19.95
C LEU A 454 -29.08 -7.95 20.49
N LYS A 455 -29.25 -8.97 19.64
CA LYS A 455 -29.91 -10.22 20.03
C LYS A 455 -28.91 -11.22 20.59
N SER A 456 -27.77 -11.35 19.93
CA SER A 456 -26.75 -12.32 20.31
C SER A 456 -25.40 -11.91 19.75
N SER A 457 -24.35 -12.35 20.42
CA SER A 457 -22.98 -12.30 19.92
C SER A 457 -22.26 -13.57 20.33
N PHE A 458 -21.33 -14.03 19.49
CA PHE A 458 -20.45 -15.14 19.83
C PHE A 458 -19.08 -14.96 19.19
N LYS A 459 -18.07 -15.59 19.78
CA LYS A 459 -16.69 -15.58 19.28
C LYS A 459 -16.58 -16.52 18.08
N ALA A 460 -16.41 -15.96 16.88
CA ALA A 460 -16.30 -16.76 15.66
C ALA A 460 -14.84 -17.10 15.34
N HIS A 461 -13.94 -16.11 15.44
CA HIS A 461 -12.53 -16.22 15.11
C HIS A 461 -11.66 -15.55 16.17
N ASP A 462 -10.39 -15.97 16.24
CA ASP A 462 -9.42 -15.36 17.16
C ASP A 462 -8.86 -14.04 16.62
N SER A 463 -8.95 -13.85 15.30
CA SER A 463 -8.56 -12.63 14.59
C SER A 463 -9.77 -11.83 14.12
N ALA A 464 -9.53 -10.60 13.66
CA ALA A 464 -10.57 -9.70 13.16
C ALA A 464 -11.46 -10.36 12.11
N LEU A 465 -12.77 -10.34 12.36
CA LEU A 465 -13.77 -10.89 11.46
C LEU A 465 -14.08 -9.85 10.38
N ARG A 466 -13.71 -10.18 9.13
CA ARG A 466 -13.82 -9.28 7.99
C ARG A 466 -15.09 -9.53 7.19
N CYS A 467 -15.43 -10.79 6.95
CA CYS A 467 -16.49 -11.23 6.06
C CYS A 467 -17.53 -12.01 6.84
N ILE A 468 -18.81 -11.70 6.62
CA ILE A 468 -19.94 -12.45 7.17
C ILE A 468 -21.03 -12.59 6.10
N ALA A 469 -21.52 -13.81 5.89
CA ALA A 469 -22.51 -14.09 4.87
C ALA A 469 -23.53 -15.12 5.35
N ALA A 470 -24.81 -14.70 5.43
CA ALA A 470 -25.91 -15.61 5.70
C ALA A 470 -26.26 -16.42 4.45
N HIS A 471 -26.64 -17.68 4.63
CA HIS A 471 -27.14 -18.49 3.52
C HIS A 471 -28.48 -17.95 3.00
N PRO A 472 -28.66 -17.78 1.67
CA PRO A 472 -29.87 -17.14 1.12
C PRO A 472 -31.15 -17.97 1.27
N GLN A 473 -31.03 -19.31 1.35
CA GLN A 473 -32.18 -20.22 1.38
C GLN A 473 -32.39 -20.92 2.72
N GLU A 474 -31.39 -20.92 3.58
CA GLU A 474 -31.44 -21.71 4.81
C GLU A 474 -31.55 -20.82 6.02
N SER A 475 -32.28 -21.32 7.02
CA SER A 475 -32.66 -20.57 8.19
C SER A 475 -31.53 -20.36 9.19
N SER A 476 -30.51 -21.22 9.26
CA SER A 476 -29.48 -21.13 10.32
C SER A 476 -28.04 -21.09 9.80
N LYS A 477 -27.81 -21.27 8.49
CA LYS A 477 -26.43 -21.30 7.98
C LYS A 477 -25.81 -19.92 7.81
N LEU A 478 -24.59 -19.80 8.31
CA LEU A 478 -23.77 -18.60 8.23
C LEU A 478 -22.32 -18.97 7.92
N VAL A 479 -21.70 -18.22 7.02
CA VAL A 479 -20.27 -18.32 6.73
C VAL A 479 -19.56 -17.08 7.25
N THR A 480 -18.41 -17.28 7.89
CA THR A 480 -17.59 -16.22 8.45
C THR A 480 -16.13 -16.42 8.07
N ALA A 481 -15.42 -15.34 7.72
CA ALA A 481 -13.98 -15.37 7.52
C ALA A 481 -13.35 -14.02 7.86
N GLY A 482 -12.06 -14.01 8.13
CA GLY A 482 -11.40 -12.83 8.65
C GLY A 482 -9.97 -12.71 8.19
N ARG A 483 -9.18 -12.02 9.02
CA ARG A 483 -7.73 -11.90 8.82
C ARG A 483 -7.01 -13.24 8.98
N GLY A 484 -7.62 -14.21 9.64
CA GLY A 484 -7.17 -15.60 9.67
C GLY A 484 -7.38 -16.31 8.33
N SER A 485 -6.65 -17.40 8.12
CA SER A 485 -6.75 -18.25 6.93
C SER A 485 -7.97 -19.17 6.91
N GLU A 486 -8.67 -19.30 8.04
CA GLU A 486 -9.81 -20.18 8.20
C GLU A 486 -11.12 -19.51 7.77
N ILE A 487 -11.96 -20.28 7.08
CA ILE A 487 -13.36 -19.93 6.87
C ILE A 487 -14.19 -20.89 7.72
N LYS A 488 -15.11 -20.36 8.53
CA LYS A 488 -15.95 -21.16 9.42
C LYS A 488 -17.41 -21.10 8.97
N LEU A 489 -18.02 -22.27 8.83
CA LEU A 489 -19.45 -22.47 8.61
C LEU A 489 -20.12 -22.74 9.96
N TRP A 490 -21.23 -22.06 10.21
CA TRP A 490 -22.04 -22.16 11.43
C TRP A 490 -23.45 -22.64 11.08
N GLU A 491 -24.07 -23.39 11.98
CA GLU A 491 -25.42 -23.95 11.89
C GLU A 491 -26.15 -23.94 13.24
#